data_AF-A0A8S4SAC2-F1
#
_entry.id   AF-A0A8S4SAC2-F1
#
_cell.length_a   1.000
_cell.length_b   1.000
_cell.length_c   1.000
_cell.angle_alpha   90.00
_cell.angle_beta   90.00
_cell.angle_gamma   90.00
#
_symmetry.space_group_name_H-M   'P 1'
#
loop_
_entity.id
_entity.type
_entity.pdbx_description
1 polymer ?
#
loop_
_entity_poly.entity_id
_entity_poly.type
_entity_poly.pdbx_seq_one_letter_code
_entity_poly.pdbx_strand_id
1 'polypeptide(L)' 'MELLIKNRLEWVIESRGLLAKTQFGFRMGLGIIDSLAVISTDIRIPLARKEYLEASGVQRGYADGIK' A
#
# COMPACT_ATOMS: atom_id res chain seq x y z
N MET A 1 15.91 2.18 -19.84
CA MET A 1 16.46 2.96 -18.70
C MET A 1 15.54 2.93 -17.49
N GLU A 2 14.25 3.26 -17.66
CA GLU A 2 13.26 3.32 -16.58
C GLU A 2 13.12 2.04 -15.74
N LEU A 3 13.04 0.86 -16.38
CA LEU A 3 12.89 -0.43 -15.68
C LEU A 3 14.07 -0.75 -14.74
N LEU A 4 15.29 -0.37 -15.16
CA LEU A 4 16.51 -0.63 -14.39
C LEU A 4 16.61 0.28 -13.16
N ILE A 5 16.16 1.53 -13.30
CA ILE A 5 16.03 2.48 -12.19
C ILE A 5 14.95 2.01 -11.22
N LYS A 6 13.80 1.58 -11.73
CA LYS A 6 12.68 1.02 -10.93
C LYS A 6 13.14 -0.16 -10.07
N ASN A 7 13.78 -1.17 -10.68
CA ASN A 7 14.20 -2.37 -9.95
C ASN A 7 15.21 -2.05 -8.84
N ARG A 8 16.11 -1.08 -9.09
CA ARG A 8 17.11 -0.68 -8.09
C ARG A 8 16.48 0.13 -6.95
N LEU A 9 15.52 0.98 -7.25
CA LEU A 9 14.73 1.69 -6.24
C LEU A 9 13.92 0.72 -5.39
N GLU A 10 13.22 -0.23 -6.00
CA GLU A 10 12.50 -1.30 -5.28
C GLU A 10 13.44 -2.04 -4.32
N TRP A 11 14.61 -2.48 -4.78
CA TRP A 11 15.58 -3.16 -3.91
C TRP A 11 16.05 -2.30 -2.72
N VAL A 12 16.33 -1.01 -2.94
CA VAL A 12 16.75 -0.10 -1.87
C VAL A 12 15.63 0.12 -0.85
N ILE A 13 14.40 0.29 -1.33
CA ILE A 13 13.21 0.54 -0.52
C ILE A 13 12.91 -0.68 0.37
N GLU A 14 12.99 -1.89 -0.21
CA GLU A 14 12.80 -3.16 0.49
C GLU A 14 13.91 -3.46 1.50
N SER A 15 15.17 -3.36 1.09
CA SER A 15 16.33 -3.68 1.95
C SER A 15 16.45 -2.77 3.16
N ARG A 16 15.97 -1.53 3.05
CA ARG A 16 15.98 -0.54 4.15
C ARG A 16 14.68 -0.53 4.96
N GLY A 17 13.69 -1.34 4.59
CA GLY A 17 12.40 -1.39 5.27
C GLY A 17 11.64 -0.05 5.25
N LEU A 18 11.77 0.71 4.15
CA LEU A 18 11.17 2.05 4.05
C LEU A 18 9.65 2.02 3.83
N LEU A 19 9.10 0.89 3.38
CA LEU A 19 7.65 0.70 3.25
C LEU A 19 7.08 0.08 4.51
N ALA A 20 5.88 0.51 4.88
CA ALA A 20 5.12 -0.17 5.93
C ALA A 20 4.87 -1.64 5.53
N LYS A 21 4.88 -2.55 6.51
CA LYS A 21 4.62 -3.98 6.26
C LYS A 21 3.24 -4.24 5.64
N THR A 22 2.30 -3.34 5.90
CA THR A 22 0.93 -3.33 5.38
C THR A 22 0.79 -2.60 4.04
N GLN A 23 1.88 -2.04 3.50
CA GLN A 23 1.89 -1.45 2.17
C GLN A 23 2.11 -2.54 1.14
N PHE A 24 1.04 -2.93 0.45
CA PHE A 24 1.08 -3.95 -0.60
C PHE A 24 1.20 -3.33 -1.99
N GLY A 25 0.71 -2.10 -2.18
CA GLY A 25 0.92 -1.34 -3.41
C GLY A 25 2.39 -1.02 -3.61
N PHE A 26 2.88 -1.17 -4.86
CA PHE A 26 4.26 -0.88 -5.29
C PHE A 26 5.34 -1.90 -4.88
N ARG A 27 4.97 -3.07 -4.32
CA ARG A 27 5.93 -4.13 -3.97
C ARG A 27 5.86 -5.29 -4.95
N MET A 28 7.02 -5.81 -5.36
CA MET A 28 7.08 -6.96 -6.28
C MET A 28 6.65 -8.23 -5.54
N GLY A 29 5.66 -8.94 -6.11
CA GLY A 29 5.15 -10.19 -5.54
C GLY A 29 4.08 -10.04 -4.45
N LEU A 30 3.72 -8.80 -4.08
CA LEU A 30 2.55 -8.52 -3.22
C LEU A 30 1.44 -7.97 -4.09
N GLY A 31 0.40 -8.79 -4.26
CA GLY A 31 -0.70 -8.52 -5.17
C GLY A 31 -1.93 -7.94 -4.49
N ILE A 32 -2.94 -7.71 -5.33
CA ILE A 32 -4.28 -7.31 -4.89
C ILE A 32 -4.87 -8.37 -3.94
N ILE A 33 -4.59 -9.66 -4.17
CA ILE A 33 -5.07 -10.76 -3.34
C ILE A 33 -4.51 -10.66 -1.92
N ASP A 34 -3.23 -10.35 -1.76
CA ASP A 34 -2.60 -10.19 -0.44
C ASP A 34 -3.22 -9.00 0.31
N SER A 35 -3.50 -7.92 -0.42
CA SER A 35 -4.19 -6.74 0.12
C SER A 35 -5.60 -7.08 0.61
N LEU A 36 -6.36 -7.86 -0.18
CA LEU A 36 -7.69 -8.33 0.18
C LEU A 36 -7.68 -9.27 1.38
N ALA A 37 -6.68 -10.16 1.49
CA ALA A 37 -6.53 -11.06 2.61
C ALA A 37 -6.29 -10.29 3.92
N VAL A 38 -5.45 -9.25 3.88
CA VAL A 38 -5.20 -8.37 5.03
C VAL A 38 -6.45 -7.60 5.41
N ILE A 39 -7.12 -6.93 4.45
CA ILE A 39 -8.38 -6.22 4.71
C ILE A 39 -9.44 -7.15 5.31
N SER A 40 -9.56 -8.37 4.78
CA SER A 40 -10.53 -9.35 5.27
C SER A 40 -10.22 -9.82 6.70
N THR A 41 -8.94 -9.87 7.07
CA THR A 41 -8.50 -10.20 8.43
C THR A 41 -8.73 -9.02 9.37
N ASP A 42 -8.38 -7.82 8.93
CA ASP A 42 -8.60 -6.57 9.65
C ASP A 42 -10.08 -6.28 9.87
N ILE A 43 -10.99 -6.78 9.02
CA ILE A 43 -12.44 -6.70 9.28
C ILE A 43 -12.89 -7.79 10.25
N ARG A 44 -12.44 -9.03 10.07
CA ARG A 44 -12.94 -10.18 10.85
C ARG A 44 -12.56 -10.11 12.32
N ILE A 45 -11.34 -9.69 12.65
CA ILE A 45 -10.86 -9.66 14.05
C ILE A 45 -11.62 -8.62 14.89
N PRO A 46 -11.73 -7.34 14.47
CA PRO A 46 -12.49 -6.32 15.18
C PRO A 46 -13.98 -6.64 15.25
N LEU A 47 -14.58 -7.21 14.20
CA LEU A 47 -15.99 -7.62 14.24
C LEU A 47 -16.25 -8.68 15.31
N ALA A 48 -15.35 -9.65 15.47
CA ALA A 48 -15.41 -10.63 16.54
C ALA A 48 -15.22 -10.00 17.94
N ARG A 49 -14.51 -8.87 18.02
CA ARG A 49 -14.23 -8.13 19.26
C ARG A 49 -15.18 -6.97 19.53
N LYS A 50 -16.14 -6.68 18.64
CA LYS A 50 -17.01 -5.48 18.65
C LYS A 50 -16.24 -4.15 18.61
N GLU A 51 -15.13 -4.13 17.90
CA GLU A 51 -14.30 -2.94 17.62
C GLU A 51 -14.62 -2.39 16.21
N TYR A 52 -14.43 -1.09 15.98
CA TYR A 52 -14.74 -0.42 14.70
C TYR A 52 -13.48 -0.05 13.92
N LEU A 53 -13.56 -0.09 12.59
CA LEU A 53 -12.49 0.32 11.67
C LEU A 53 -12.84 1.65 11.00
N GLU A 54 -11.85 2.51 10.79
CA GLU A 54 -11.96 3.75 10.03
C GLU A 54 -11.26 3.62 8.66
N ALA A 55 -11.94 4.01 7.59
CA ALA A 55 -11.36 4.07 6.26
C ALA A 55 -10.83 5.48 5.97
N SER A 56 -9.55 5.60 5.62
CA SER A 56 -8.94 6.85 5.17
C SER A 56 -8.35 6.67 3.76
N GLY A 57 -8.48 7.69 2.91
CA GLY A 57 -8.00 7.67 1.53
C GLY A 57 -7.40 9.01 1.14
N VAL A 58 -6.34 8.96 0.32
CA VAL A 58 -5.69 10.17 -0.21
C VAL A 58 -6.40 10.58 -1.50
N GLN A 59 -7.15 11.68 -1.49
CA GLN A 59 -7.64 12.33 -2.70
C GLN A 59 -6.52 13.19 -3.30
N ARG A 60 -6.07 12.83 -4.50
CA ARG A 60 -5.06 13.59 -5.23
C ARG A 60 -5.75 14.74 -5.97
N GLY A 61 -5.58 15.97 -5.49
CA GLY A 61 -5.96 17.15 -6.26
C GLY A 61 -5.08 17.27 -7.50
N TYR A 62 -5.69 17.34 -8.69
CA TYR A 62 -4.98 17.76 -9.88
C TYR A 62 -4.66 19.26 -9.72
N ALA A 63 -3.37 19.61 -9.65
CA ALA A 63 -2.96 21.00 -9.77
C ALA A 63 -3.14 21.40 -11.24
N ASP A 64 -4.30 21.96 -11.55
CA ASP A 64 -4.53 22.58 -12.85
C ASP A 64 -3.49 23.69 -13.04
N GLY A 65 -2.65 23.51 -14.06
CA GLY A 65 -1.68 24.49 -14.47
C GLY A 65 -2.38 25.79 -14.83
N ILE A 66 -2.24 26.81 -13.97
CA ILE A 66 -2.53 28.19 -14.32
C ILE A 66 -1.53 28.57 -15.41
N LYS A 67 -2.06 28.85 -16.60
CA LYS A 67 -1.33 29.34 -17.77
C LYS A 67 -0.70 30.70 -17.52
#